data_AF-A0A413BCQ7-F1
#
_entry.id   AF-A0A413BCQ7-F1
#
_cell.length_a   1.000
_cell.length_b   1.000
_cell.length_c   1.000
_cell.angle_alpha   90.00
_cell.angle_beta   90.00
_cell.angle_gamma   90.00
#
_symmetry.space_group_name_H-M   'P 1'
#
loop_
_entity.id
_entity.type
_entity.pdbx_description
1 polymer ?
#
loop_
_entity_poly.entity_id
_entity_poly.type
_entity_poly.pdbx_seq_one_letter_code
_entity_poly.pdbx_strand_id
1 'polypeptide(L)'
;MKMAMKDGKIMLIEVDNTQMAIIKSWNSMKYDRRKNMMIGDCSKELLDKLSKIVRLPPAIESYRQQLDETQRAVDKMRIEKEPEALVKYPVQGSLYEHQVRAANMALLTFGLADPKEVLK
;
A
#
# COMPACT_ATOMS: atom_id res chain seq x y z
N MET A 1 -13.31 3.12 -18.23
CA MET A 1 -12.02 3.27 -17.52
C MET A 1 -11.31 1.93 -17.47
N LYS A 2 -10.11 1.86 -18.06
CA LYS A 2 -9.20 0.72 -17.89
C LYS A 2 -8.03 1.15 -17.02
N MET A 3 -7.53 0.20 -16.23
CA MET A 3 -6.46 0.45 -15.27
C MET A 3 -5.32 -0.54 -15.51
N ALA A 4 -4.09 -0.04 -15.40
CA ALA A 4 -2.90 -0.88 -15.41
C ALA A 4 -1.93 -0.40 -14.33
N MET A 5 -1.23 -1.35 -13.72
CA MET A 5 -0.18 -1.09 -12.75
C MET A 5 1.17 -1.41 -13.39
N LYS A 6 2.15 -0.51 -13.27
CA LYS A 6 3.51 -0.72 -13.74
C LYS A 6 4.49 0.12 -12.93
N ASP A 7 5.60 -0.48 -12.50
CA ASP A 7 6.70 0.20 -11.81
C ASP A 7 6.24 1.05 -10.60
N GLY A 8 5.30 0.52 -9.80
CA GLY A 8 4.74 1.22 -8.64
C GLY A 8 3.79 2.38 -9.00
N LYS A 9 3.39 2.51 -10.27
CA LYS A 9 2.45 3.53 -10.76
C LYS A 9 1.19 2.91 -11.31
N ILE A 10 0.07 3.60 -11.13
CA ILE A 10 -1.21 3.25 -11.72
C ILE A 10 -1.50 4.19 -12.89
N MET A 11 -1.87 3.59 -14.01
CA MET A 11 -2.23 4.25 -15.26
C MET A 11 -3.72 4.05 -15.52
N LEU A 12 -4.43 5.14 -15.79
CA LEU A 12 -5.84 5.12 -16.14
C LEU A 12 -6.03 5.65 -17.56
N ILE A 13 -6.79 4.90 -18.36
CA ILE A 13 -7.23 5.30 -19.71
C ILE A 13 -8.75 5.19 -19.81
N GLU A 14 -9.34 5.83 -20.83
CA GLU A 14 -10.79 5.84 -21.05
C GLU A 14 -11.56 6.32 -19.79
N VAL A 15 -11.05 7.39 -19.17
CA VAL A 15 -11.66 8.06 -18.01
C VAL A 15 -12.67 9.08 -18.54
N ASP A 16 -13.91 9.02 -18.06
CA ASP A 16 -14.93 10.02 -18.44
C ASP A 16 -14.58 11.42 -17.87
N ASN A 17 -15.10 12.48 -18.48
CA ASN A 17 -14.86 13.86 -18.05
C ASN A 17 -15.25 14.10 -16.58
N THR A 18 -16.33 13.50 -16.09
CA THR A 18 -16.78 13.62 -14.70
C THR A 18 -15.80 12.94 -13.75
N GLN A 19 -15.39 11.72 -14.11
CA GLN A 19 -14.40 10.95 -13.35
C GLN A 19 -13.04 11.65 -13.34
N MET A 20 -12.64 12.23 -14.48
CA MET A 20 -11.37 12.94 -14.61
C MET A 20 -11.35 14.20 -13.73
N ALA A 21 -12.45 14.93 -13.62
CA ALA A 21 -12.55 16.08 -12.71
C ALA A 21 -12.40 15.66 -11.24
N ILE A 22 -13.09 14.59 -10.83
CA ILE A 22 -13.00 14.04 -9.46
C ILE A 22 -11.58 13.55 -9.17
N ILE A 23 -10.97 12.75 -10.05
CA ILE A 23 -9.63 12.19 -9.82
C ILE A 23 -8.57 13.30 -9.77
N LYS A 24 -8.68 14.34 -10.60
CA LYS A 24 -7.77 15.50 -10.55
C LYS A 24 -7.88 16.27 -9.24
N SER A 25 -9.06 16.36 -8.64
CA SER A 25 -9.27 17.06 -7.35
C SER A 25 -8.47 16.44 -6.19
N TRP A 26 -8.07 15.18 -6.31
CA TRP A 26 -7.31 14.49 -5.25
C TRP A 26 -5.83 14.85 -5.21
N ASN A 27 -5.33 15.59 -6.22
CA ASN A 27 -3.92 15.97 -6.36
C ASN A 27 -2.92 14.78 -6.31
N SER A 28 -3.40 13.55 -6.51
CA SER A 28 -2.64 12.31 -6.40
C SER A 28 -2.27 11.71 -7.77
N MET A 29 -2.81 12.29 -8.86
CA MET A 29 -2.57 11.83 -10.23
C MET A 29 -2.29 13.00 -11.16
N LYS A 30 -1.39 12.80 -12.12
CA LYS A 30 -1.06 13.75 -13.18
C LYS A 30 -1.59 13.25 -14.52
N TYR A 31 -2.11 14.16 -15.33
CA TYR A 31 -2.58 13.85 -16.68
C TYR A 31 -1.45 14.02 -17.69
N ASP A 32 -1.07 12.95 -18.38
CA ASP A 32 -0.12 12.98 -19.49
C ASP A 32 -0.87 13.17 -20.82
N ARG A 33 -0.77 14.37 -21.39
CA ARG A 33 -1.40 14.72 -22.67
C ARG A 33 -0.80 13.95 -23.85
N ARG A 34 0.47 13.55 -23.80
CA ARG A 34 1.13 12.84 -24.92
C ARG A 34 0.63 11.42 -25.06
N LYS A 35 0.36 10.78 -23.93
CA LYS A 35 -0.10 9.39 -23.84
C LYS A 35 -1.60 9.24 -23.59
N ASN A 36 -2.32 10.36 -23.43
CA ASN A 36 -3.74 10.43 -23.16
C ASN A 36 -4.16 9.57 -21.94
N MET A 37 -3.41 9.64 -20.85
CA MET A 37 -3.60 8.81 -19.65
C MET A 37 -3.34 9.57 -18.35
N MET A 38 -4.01 9.16 -17.26
CA MET A 38 -3.69 9.63 -15.92
C MET A 38 -2.69 8.69 -15.25
N ILE A 39 -1.64 9.25 -14.65
CA ILE A 39 -0.58 8.51 -13.98
C ILE A 39 -0.49 8.99 -12.53
N GLY A 40 -0.51 8.06 -11.58
CA GLY A 40 -0.32 8.33 -10.16
C GLY A 40 0.48 7.22 -9.49
N ASP A 41 0.94 7.47 -8.28
CA ASP A 41 1.64 6.45 -7.50
C ASP A 41 0.62 5.43 -6.96
N CYS A 42 0.98 4.15 -6.93
CA CYS A 42 0.14 3.07 -6.39
C CYS A 42 0.08 3.08 -4.86
N SER A 43 -0.39 4.19 -4.29
CA SER A 43 -0.61 4.32 -2.86
C SER A 43 -1.93 3.68 -2.43
N LYS A 44 -1.97 3.17 -1.19
CA LYS A 44 -3.18 2.62 -0.58
C LYS A 44 -4.34 3.61 -0.66
N GLU A 45 -4.09 4.87 -0.29
CA GLU A 45 -5.10 5.92 -0.29
C GLU A 45 -5.69 6.16 -1.69
N LEU A 46 -4.86 6.18 -2.74
CA LEU A 46 -5.36 6.35 -4.10
C LEU A 46 -6.22 5.15 -4.52
N LEU A 47 -5.80 3.93 -4.21
CA LEU A 47 -6.55 2.71 -4.53
C LEU A 47 -7.88 2.64 -3.77
N ASP A 48 -7.92 3.08 -2.51
CA ASP A 48 -9.15 3.17 -1.69
C ASP A 48 -10.12 4.24 -2.22
N LYS A 49 -9.61 5.35 -2.76
CA LYS A 49 -10.46 6.36 -3.43
C LYS A 49 -10.99 5.83 -4.76
N LEU A 50 -10.16 5.15 -5.54
CA LEU A 50 -10.56 4.57 -6.83
C LEU A 50 -11.61 3.47 -6.66
N SER A 51 -11.50 2.62 -5.63
CA SER A 51 -12.46 1.54 -5.38
C SER A 51 -13.87 2.03 -5.06
N LYS A 52 -14.01 3.26 -4.54
CA LYS A 52 -15.30 3.89 -4.26
C LYS A 52 -16.04 4.36 -5.53
N ILE A 53 -15.31 4.62 -6.61
CA ILE A 53 -15.88 5.13 -7.87
C ILE A 53 -16.08 3.99 -8.87
N VAL A 54 -15.16 3.02 -8.90
CA VAL A 54 -15.18 1.92 -9.86
C VAL A 54 -14.73 0.62 -9.23
N ARG A 55 -15.23 -0.49 -9.77
CA ARG A 55 -14.74 -1.82 -9.41
C ARG A 55 -13.31 -1.99 -9.94
N LEU A 56 -12.35 -2.22 -9.04
CA LEU A 56 -10.96 -2.42 -9.43
C LEU A 56 -10.79 -3.78 -10.14
N PRO A 57 -9.90 -3.87 -11.13
CA PRO A 57 -9.48 -5.15 -11.70
C PRO A 57 -8.90 -6.08 -10.61
N PRO A 58 -9.06 -7.41 -10.74
CA PRO A 58 -8.67 -8.37 -9.70
C PRO A 58 -7.23 -8.23 -9.20
N ALA A 59 -6.28 -7.99 -10.11
CA ALA A 59 -4.86 -7.81 -9.74
C ALA A 59 -4.63 -6.54 -8.87
N ILE A 60 -5.32 -5.44 -9.18
CA ILE A 60 -5.18 -4.18 -8.44
C ILE A 60 -5.93 -4.27 -7.10
N GLU A 61 -7.10 -4.92 -7.09
CA GLU A 61 -7.84 -5.19 -5.87
C GLU A 61 -7.02 -6.06 -4.90
N SER A 62 -6.38 -7.12 -5.42
CA SER A 62 -5.50 -7.99 -4.61
C SER A 62 -4.32 -7.21 -4.04
N TYR A 63 -3.68 -6.34 -4.83
CA TYR A 63 -2.61 -5.47 -4.33
C TYR A 63 -3.12 -4.48 -3.26
N ARG A 64 -4.31 -3.89 -3.43
CA ARG A 64 -4.92 -3.04 -2.40
C ARG A 64 -5.14 -3.81 -1.10
N GLN A 65 -5.62 -5.05 -1.19
CA GLN A 65 -5.81 -5.93 -0.03
C GLN A 65 -4.50 -6.25 0.66
N GLN A 66 -3.43 -6.55 -0.08
CA GLN A 66 -2.08 -6.75 0.49
C GLN A 66 -1.57 -5.51 1.24
N LEU A 67 -1.78 -4.32 0.68
CA LEU A 67 -1.45 -3.06 1.37
C LEU A 67 -2.30 -2.85 2.63
N ASP A 68 -3.56 -3.30 2.62
CA ASP A 68 -4.43 -3.24 3.80
C ASP A 68 -3.97 -4.21 4.90
N GLU A 69 -3.67 -5.45 4.54
CA GLU A 69 -3.11 -6.46 5.45
C GLU A 69 -1.79 -5.97 6.08
N THR A 70 -0.88 -5.45 5.26
CA THR A 70 0.40 -4.91 5.74
C THR A 70 0.19 -3.76 6.72
N GLN A 71 -0.70 -2.81 6.39
CA GLN A 71 -1.01 -1.68 7.27
C GLN A 71 -1.57 -2.15 8.61
N ARG A 72 -2.50 -3.11 8.61
CA ARG A 72 -3.09 -3.67 9.84
C ARG A 72 -2.04 -4.37 10.70
N ALA A 73 -1.14 -5.14 10.10
CA ALA A 73 -0.07 -5.80 10.83
C ALA A 73 0.87 -4.78 11.49
N VAL A 74 1.24 -3.72 10.75
CA VAL A 74 2.05 -2.61 11.27
C VAL A 74 1.32 -1.89 12.41
N ASP A 75 0.03 -1.65 12.28
CA ASP A 75 -0.77 -0.99 13.33
C ASP A 75 -0.91 -1.87 14.58
N LYS A 76 -1.03 -3.20 14.44
CA LYS A 76 -0.97 -4.14 15.58
C LYS A 76 0.37 -4.02 16.31
N MET A 77 1.49 -4.02 15.57
CA MET A 77 2.83 -3.86 16.15
C MET A 77 3.02 -2.53 16.91
N ARG A 78 2.35 -1.45 16.48
CA ARG A 78 2.41 -0.15 17.17
C ARG A 78 1.82 -0.18 18.58
N ILE A 79 0.81 -1.03 18.78
CA ILE A 79 0.03 -1.11 20.03
C ILE A 79 0.56 -2.21 20.93
N GLU A 80 1.19 -3.24 20.35
CA GLU A 80 1.72 -4.39 21.09
C GLU A 80 2.73 -3.96 22.16
N LYS A 81 2.46 -4.39 23.40
CA LYS A 81 3.27 -4.00 24.57
C LYS A 81 4.62 -4.73 24.56
N GLU A 82 4.58 -6.04 24.29
CA GLU A 82 5.75 -6.92 24.30
C GLU A 82 5.91 -7.54 22.90
N PRO A 83 6.54 -6.82 21.95
CA PRO A 83 6.66 -7.31 20.58
C PRO A 83 7.68 -8.44 20.50
N GLU A 84 7.24 -9.63 20.07
CA GLU A 84 8.13 -10.74 19.73
C GLU A 84 8.85 -10.48 18.40
N ALA A 85 10.12 -10.86 18.29
CA ALA A 85 10.90 -10.67 17.07
C ALA A 85 10.40 -11.60 15.95
N LEU A 86 10.07 -11.04 14.79
CA LEU A 86 9.62 -11.84 13.63
C LEU A 86 10.73 -12.70 13.04
N VAL A 87 11.98 -12.27 13.19
CA VAL A 87 13.16 -12.99 12.73
C VAL A 87 14.26 -12.89 13.77
N LYS A 88 15.24 -13.80 13.68
CA LYS A 88 16.48 -13.66 14.46
C LYS A 88 17.30 -12.50 13.91
N TYR A 89 17.25 -11.37 14.61
CA TYR A 89 18.03 -10.19 14.26
C TYR A 89 19.54 -10.45 14.43
N PRO A 90 20.39 -10.05 13.47
CA PRO A 90 21.83 -10.31 13.51
C PRO A 90 22.56 -9.30 14.42
N VAL A 91 22.23 -9.32 15.71
CA VAL A 91 22.85 -8.46 16.74
C VAL A 91 23.40 -9.29 17.88
N GLN A 92 24.47 -8.81 18.50
CA GLN A 92 25.15 -9.51 19.60
C GLN A 92 24.45 -9.31 20.96
N GLY A 93 23.73 -8.19 21.14
CA GLY A 93 23.01 -7.86 22.38
C GLY A 93 21.51 -8.08 22.25
N SER A 94 20.83 -8.14 23.40
CA SER A 94 19.36 -8.13 23.44
C SER A 94 18.83 -6.79 22.96
N LEU A 95 17.87 -6.82 22.03
CA LEU A 95 17.20 -5.61 21.55
C LEU A 95 16.19 -5.12 22.59
N TYR A 96 16.09 -3.80 22.72
CA TYR A 96 14.99 -3.19 23.47
C TYR A 96 13.67 -3.34 22.71
N GLU A 97 12.54 -3.38 23.42
CA GLU A 97 11.21 -3.55 22.84
C GLU A 97 10.91 -2.57 21.70
N HIS A 98 11.28 -1.29 21.85
CA HIS A 98 11.07 -0.29 20.81
C HIS A 98 11.91 -0.56 19.54
N GLN A 99 13.08 -1.19 19.68
CA GLN A 99 13.92 -1.58 18.56
C GLN A 99 13.34 -2.80 17.84
N VAL A 100 12.88 -3.80 18.60
CA VAL A 100 12.18 -4.97 18.04
C VAL A 100 10.92 -4.53 17.29
N ARG A 101 10.15 -3.62 17.88
CA ARG A 101 8.97 -3.02 17.24
C ARG A 101 9.32 -2.34 15.92
N ALA A 102 10.32 -1.45 15.92
CA ALA A 102 10.74 -0.74 14.73
C ALA A 102 11.24 -1.69 13.63
N ALA A 103 12.02 -2.71 14.01
CA ALA A 103 12.54 -3.71 13.09
C ALA A 103 11.42 -4.56 12.48
N ASN A 104 10.48 -5.05 13.30
CA ASN A 104 9.31 -5.81 12.83
C ASN A 104 8.47 -4.97 11.85
N MET A 105 8.21 -3.69 12.18
CA MET A 105 7.45 -2.78 11.31
C MET A 105 8.16 -2.55 9.97
N ALA A 106 9.49 -2.43 9.98
CA ALA A 106 10.28 -2.30 8.76
C ALA A 106 10.18 -3.58 7.89
N LEU A 107 10.33 -4.76 8.49
CA LEU A 107 10.21 -6.03 7.77
C LEU A 107 8.84 -6.18 7.11
N LEU A 108 7.76 -5.84 7.81
CA LEU A 108 6.40 -5.85 7.25
C LEU A 108 6.27 -4.84 6.09
N THR A 109 6.74 -3.61 6.28
CA THR A 109 6.59 -2.53 5.28
C THR A 109 7.36 -2.83 3.99
N PHE A 110 8.52 -3.46 4.08
CA PHE A 110 9.33 -3.85 2.93
C PHE A 110 8.94 -5.22 2.34
N GLY A 111 7.92 -5.90 2.89
CA GLY A 111 7.47 -7.20 2.41
C GLY A 111 8.45 -8.34 2.69
N LEU A 112 9.31 -8.21 3.70
CA LEU A 112 10.28 -9.21 4.13
C LEU A 112 9.73 -10.16 5.22
N ALA A 113 8.58 -9.81 5.82
CA ALA A 113 7.82 -10.67 6.72
C ALA A 113 6.36 -10.72 6.27
N ASP A 114 5.69 -11.85 6.47
CA ASP A 114 4.28 -12.01 6.09
C ASP A 114 3.37 -11.34 7.13
N PRO A 115 2.56 -10.34 6.75
CA PRO A 115 1.57 -9.72 7.63
C PRO A 115 0.64 -10.73 8.33
N LYS A 116 0.37 -11.88 7.70
CA LYS A 116 -0.50 -12.93 8.25
C LYS A 116 0.09 -13.61 9.47
N GLU A 117 1.41 -13.63 9.64
CA GLU A 117 2.03 -14.17 10.84
C GLU A 117 1.75 -13.28 12.06
N VAL A 118 1.68 -11.98 11.84
CA VAL A 118 1.38 -10.98 12.87
C VAL A 118 -0.11 -10.86 13.14
N LEU A 119 -0.96 -11.01 12.12
CA LEU A 119 -2.41 -10.86 12.24
C LEU A 119 -3.15 -12.10 12.80
N LYS A 120 -2.44 -13.22 13.02
CA LYS A 120 -2.97 -14.34 13.82
C LYS A 120 -3.34 -13.88 15.24
#